data_AF-A0A257YBM0-F1
#
_entry.id   AF-A0A257YBM0-F1
#
_cell.length_a   1.000
_cell.length_b   1.000
_cell.length_c   1.000
_cell.angle_alpha   90.00
_cell.angle_beta   90.00
_cell.angle_gamma   90.00
#
_symmetry.space_group_name_H-M   'P 1'
#
loop_
_entity.id
_entity.type
_entity.pdbx_description
1 polymer ?
#
loop_
_entity_poly.entity_id
_entity_poly.type
_entity_poly.pdbx_seq_one_letter_code
_entity_poly.pdbx_strand_id
1 'polypeptide(L)'
;MNVQIPPQAFALGWQAWLLGYEVAQVMWMRSWVIALGGAAGEREARRMVEEKFAANAAYGMLLATGAGGTSATGAARKAMGHYGRRVRANRRRLAASKR
;
A
#
# COMPACT_ATOMS: atom_id res chain seq x y z
N MET A 1 -7.72 28.07 -21.18
CA MET A 1 -8.22 27.17 -20.11
C MET A 1 -7.17 27.16 -18.99
N ASN A 2 -7.39 27.90 -17.90
CA ASN A 2 -6.46 27.96 -16.78
C ASN A 2 -6.82 26.81 -15.83
N VAL A 3 -6.00 25.76 -15.76
CA VAL A 3 -6.26 24.61 -14.88
C VAL A 3 -5.77 24.98 -13.49
N GLN A 4 -6.63 25.60 -12.68
CA GLN A 4 -6.39 25.70 -11.24
C GLN A 4 -6.42 24.30 -10.63
N ILE A 5 -5.28 23.81 -10.15
CA ILE A 5 -5.22 22.60 -9.32
C ILE A 5 -5.81 22.97 -7.95
N PRO A 6 -6.93 22.37 -7.54
CA PRO A 6 -7.52 22.71 -6.26
C PRO A 6 -6.59 22.23 -5.13
N PRO A 7 -6.42 22.97 -4.02
CA PRO A 7 -5.46 22.64 -2.94
C PRO A 7 -5.57 21.20 -2.42
N GLN A 8 -6.80 20.65 -2.39
CA GLN A 8 -7.06 19.27 -1.98
C GLN A 8 -6.49 18.22 -2.94
N ALA A 9 -6.34 18.52 -4.23
CA ALA A 9 -5.74 17.61 -5.20
C ALA A 9 -4.22 17.57 -5.05
N PHE A 10 -3.59 18.71 -4.77
CA PHE A 10 -2.16 18.78 -4.45
C PHE A 10 -1.84 17.98 -3.19
N ALA A 11 -2.58 18.21 -2.10
CA ALA A 11 -2.39 17.48 -0.85
C ALA A 11 -2.59 15.95 -1.02
N LEU A 12 -3.51 15.53 -1.89
CA LEU A 12 -3.74 14.14 -2.21
C LEU A 12 -2.57 13.54 -3.00
N GLY A 13 -2.06 14.27 -3.99
CA GLY A 13 -0.89 13.87 -4.78
C GLY A 13 0.36 13.73 -3.91
N TRP A 14 0.59 14.67 -2.99
CA TRP A 14 1.69 14.59 -2.03
C TRP A 14 1.57 13.36 -1.12
N GLN A 15 0.38 13.07 -0.59
CA GLN A 15 0.13 11.85 0.20
C GLN A 15 0.37 10.57 -0.61
N ALA A 16 -0.02 10.56 -1.88
CA ALA A 16 0.25 9.44 -2.79
C ALA A 16 1.75 9.26 -3.02
N TRP A 17 2.50 10.34 -3.19
CA TRP A 17 3.95 10.34 -3.34
C TRP A 17 4.66 9.76 -2.11
N LEU A 18 4.30 10.24 -0.91
CA LEU A 18 4.81 9.71 0.35
C LEU A 18 4.49 8.23 0.51
N LEU A 19 3.27 7.81 0.17
CA LEU A 19 2.90 6.39 0.18
C LEU A 19 3.74 5.58 -0.81
N GLY A 20 4.00 6.10 -2.02
CA GLY A 20 4.88 5.48 -3.00
C GLY A 20 6.29 5.24 -2.46
N TYR A 21 6.84 6.20 -1.73
CA TYR A 21 8.12 6.05 -1.03
C TYR A 21 8.07 4.96 0.05
N GLU A 22 7.00 4.87 0.84
CA GLU A 22 6.83 3.78 1.83
C GLU A 22 6.73 2.41 1.16
N VAL A 23 6.05 2.33 0.00
CA VAL A 23 5.96 1.10 -0.81
C VAL A 23 7.33 0.67 -1.32
N ALA A 24 8.11 1.60 -1.87
CA ALA A 24 9.45 1.32 -2.38
C ALA A 24 10.36 0.74 -1.29
N GLN A 25 10.35 1.31 -0.08
CA GLN A 25 11.09 0.77 1.07
C GLN A 25 10.67 -0.64 1.43
N VAL A 26 9.35 -0.91 1.51
CA VAL A 26 8.83 -2.25 1.84
C VAL A 26 9.26 -3.27 0.79
N MET A 27 9.12 -2.94 -0.49
CA MET A 27 9.51 -3.83 -1.58
C MET A 27 11.02 -4.09 -1.55
N TRP A 28 11.84 -3.07 -1.35
CA TRP A 28 13.29 -3.23 -1.19
C TRP A 28 13.66 -4.19 -0.06
N MET A 29 13.11 -4.00 1.15
CA MET A 29 13.37 -4.88 2.30
C MET A 29 12.92 -6.32 2.03
N ARG A 30 11.76 -6.50 1.38
CA ARG A 30 11.25 -7.84 1.02
C ARG A 30 12.12 -8.53 -0.01
N SER A 31 12.53 -7.79 -1.04
CA SER A 31 13.43 -8.30 -2.07
C SER A 31 14.76 -8.74 -1.47
N TRP A 32 15.30 -8.03 -0.48
CA TRP A 32 16.49 -8.49 0.25
C TRP A 32 16.28 -9.80 1.00
N VAL A 33 15.19 -9.93 1.76
CA VAL A 33 14.88 -11.18 2.47
C VAL A 33 14.71 -12.36 1.50
N ILE A 34 14.06 -12.12 0.36
CA ILE A 34 13.85 -13.14 -0.68
C ILE A 34 15.17 -13.48 -1.38
N ALA A 35 15.99 -12.49 -1.72
CA ALA A 35 17.27 -12.68 -2.40
C ALA A 35 18.29 -13.45 -1.55
N LEU A 36 18.25 -13.28 -0.22
CA LEU A 36 19.02 -14.11 0.72
C LEU A 36 18.57 -15.58 0.73
N GLY A 37 17.36 -15.87 0.25
CA GLY A 37 16.85 -17.23 0.10
C GLY A 37 16.54 -17.93 1.43
N GLY A 38 16.58 -19.26 1.38
CA GLY A 38 16.27 -20.15 2.50
C GLY A 38 14.84 -20.03 3.01
N ALA A 39 14.58 -20.65 4.16
CA ALA A 39 13.24 -20.73 4.74
C ALA A 39 12.65 -19.35 5.08
N ALA A 40 13.49 -18.34 5.36
CA ALA A 40 13.02 -16.98 5.59
C ALA A 40 12.50 -16.31 4.30
N GLY A 41 13.24 -16.46 3.19
CA GLY A 41 12.84 -15.96 1.88
C GLY A 41 11.54 -16.60 1.38
N GLU A 42 11.40 -17.92 1.50
CA GLU A 42 10.17 -18.65 1.12
C GLU A 42 8.95 -18.17 1.92
N ARG A 43 9.10 -18.06 3.25
CA ARG A 43 8.03 -17.55 4.11
C ARG A 43 7.64 -16.13 3.76
N GLU A 44 8.61 -15.26 3.45
CA GLU A 44 8.31 -13.88 3.07
C GLU A 44 7.63 -13.79 1.72
N ALA A 45 8.06 -14.58 0.72
CA ALA A 45 7.41 -14.64 -0.58
C ALA A 45 5.95 -15.10 -0.47
N ARG A 46 5.69 -16.19 0.26
CA ARG A 46 4.33 -16.69 0.51
C ARG A 46 3.46 -15.67 1.21
N ARG A 47 3.95 -15.10 2.32
CA ARG A 47 3.26 -14.03 3.07
C ARG A 47 2.92 -12.85 2.17
N MET A 48 3.83 -12.46 1.28
CA MET A 48 3.61 -11.34 0.36
C MET A 48 2.46 -11.60 -0.62
N VAL A 49 2.22 -12.84 -1.04
CA VAL A 49 1.10 -13.21 -1.91
C VAL A 49 -0.20 -13.23 -1.11
N GLU A 50 -0.21 -13.87 0.05
CA GLU A 50 -1.36 -13.94 0.95
C GLU A 50 -1.87 -12.54 1.34
N GLU A 51 -0.95 -11.62 1.67
CA GLU A 51 -1.28 -10.24 1.99
C GLU A 51 -1.90 -9.49 0.80
N LYS A 52 -1.39 -9.69 -0.42
CA LYS A 52 -1.95 -9.05 -1.63
C LYS A 52 -3.37 -9.55 -1.89
N PHE A 53 -3.58 -10.87 -1.79
CA PHE A 53 -4.89 -11.46 -1.96
C PHE A 53 -5.88 -10.93 -0.92
N ALA A 54 -5.51 -10.97 0.37
CA ALA A 54 -6.34 -10.46 1.45
C ALA A 54 -6.64 -8.96 1.31
N ALA A 55 -5.66 -8.15 0.87
CA ALA A 55 -5.86 -6.73 0.63
C ALA A 55 -6.84 -6.48 -0.52
N ASN A 56 -6.68 -7.17 -1.64
CA ASN A 56 -7.53 -7.00 -2.81
C ASN A 56 -8.95 -7.52 -2.57
N ALA A 57 -9.10 -8.67 -1.90
CA ALA A 57 -10.41 -9.20 -1.52
C ALA A 57 -11.16 -8.23 -0.60
N ALA A 58 -10.50 -7.70 0.43
CA ALA A 58 -11.08 -6.72 1.33
C ALA A 58 -11.41 -5.40 0.63
N TYR A 59 -10.59 -4.96 -0.34
CA TYR A 59 -10.90 -3.77 -1.14
C TYR A 59 -12.07 -4.02 -2.09
N GLY A 60 -12.11 -5.18 -2.74
CA GLY A 60 -13.21 -5.59 -3.62
C GLY A 60 -14.54 -5.61 -2.88
N MET A 61 -14.58 -6.08 -1.64
CA MET A 61 -15.77 -6.01 -0.80
C MET A 61 -16.17 -4.56 -0.46
N LEU A 62 -15.21 -3.68 -0.16
CA LEU A 62 -15.48 -2.25 0.02
C LEU A 62 -16.07 -1.62 -1.24
N LEU A 63 -15.62 -2.02 -2.43
CA LEU A 63 -16.18 -1.55 -3.69
C LEU A 63 -17.59 -2.10 -3.92
N ALA A 64 -17.80 -3.41 -3.73
CA ALA A 64 -19.08 -4.09 -3.93
C ALA A 64 -20.19 -3.55 -3.02
N THR A 65 -19.83 -3.07 -1.84
CA THR A 65 -20.77 -2.47 -0.87
C THR A 65 -20.98 -0.95 -1.07
N GLY A 66 -20.37 -0.36 -2.11
CA GLY A 66 -20.43 1.09 -2.35
C GLY A 66 -19.58 1.94 -1.40
N ALA A 67 -18.88 1.33 -0.45
CA ALA A 67 -17.98 2.00 0.49
C ALA A 67 -16.64 2.47 -0.14
N GLY A 68 -16.46 2.20 -1.43
CA GLY A 68 -15.34 2.62 -2.26
C GLY A 68 -15.19 4.13 -2.45
N GLY A 69 -16.25 4.91 -2.22
CA GLY A 69 -16.29 6.36 -2.41
C GLY A 69 -17.11 6.75 -3.64
N THR A 70 -17.79 7.89 -3.54
CA THR A 70 -18.78 8.37 -4.53
C THR A 70 -18.21 9.38 -5.53
N SER A 71 -16.91 9.67 -5.45
CA SER A 71 -16.20 10.57 -6.35
C SER A 71 -14.78 10.06 -6.62
N ALA A 72 -14.15 10.51 -7.70
CA ALA A 72 -12.79 10.09 -8.04
C ALA A 72 -11.78 10.38 -6.91
N THR A 73 -11.86 11.57 -6.29
CA THR A 73 -10.97 11.92 -5.16
C THR A 73 -11.32 11.15 -3.88
N GLY A 74 -12.61 10.83 -3.66
CA GLY A 74 -13.05 9.98 -2.55
C GLY A 74 -12.53 8.55 -2.70
N ALA A 75 -12.62 7.99 -3.92
CA ALA A 75 -12.12 6.67 -4.25
C ALA A 75 -10.60 6.57 -4.09
N ALA A 76 -9.85 7.55 -4.59
CA ALA A 76 -8.41 7.62 -4.37
C ALA A 76 -8.04 7.66 -2.88
N ARG A 77 -8.73 8.46 -2.06
CA ARG A 77 -8.50 8.49 -0.60
C ARG A 77 -8.80 7.14 0.07
N LYS A 78 -9.91 6.49 -0.31
CA LYS A 78 -10.28 5.17 0.25
C LYS A 78 -9.25 4.10 -0.13
N ALA A 79 -8.82 4.06 -1.39
CA ALA A 79 -7.75 3.18 -1.85
C ALA A 79 -6.45 3.41 -1.07
N MET A 80 -5.98 4.66 -1.00
CA MET A 80 -4.75 5.00 -0.29
C MET A 80 -4.82 4.69 1.21
N GLY A 81 -5.96 4.94 1.85
CA GLY A 81 -6.17 4.56 3.25
C GLY A 81 -6.13 3.04 3.44
N HIS A 82 -6.79 2.29 2.56
CA HIS A 82 -6.86 0.83 2.62
C HIS A 82 -5.50 0.16 2.43
N TYR A 83 -4.77 0.52 1.37
CA TYR A 83 -3.46 -0.05 1.09
C TYR A 83 -2.38 0.54 1.99
N GLY A 84 -2.42 1.85 2.27
CA GLY A 84 -1.40 2.53 3.06
C GLY A 84 -1.28 2.03 4.50
N ARG A 85 -2.39 1.65 5.15
CA ARG A 85 -2.32 1.00 6.47
C ARG A 85 -1.54 -0.31 6.44
N ARG A 86 -1.71 -1.11 5.38
CA ARG A 86 -0.99 -2.40 5.21
C ARG A 86 0.48 -2.18 4.89
N VAL A 87 0.81 -1.22 4.02
CA VAL A 87 2.20 -0.83 3.72
C VAL A 87 2.93 -0.41 5.00
N ARG A 88 2.32 0.43 5.84
CA ARG A 88 2.91 0.86 7.12
C ARG A 88 3.10 -0.28 8.11
N ALA A 89 2.13 -1.19 8.20
CA ALA A 89 2.27 -2.40 9.02
C ALA A 89 3.45 -3.26 8.56
N ASN A 90 3.58 -3.47 7.24
CA ASN A 90 4.70 -4.21 6.65
C ASN A 90 6.05 -3.53 6.90
N ARG A 91 6.12 -2.21 6.73
CA ARG A 91 7.34 -1.43 7.01
C ARG A 91 7.79 -1.59 8.46
N ARG A 92 6.86 -1.47 9.42
CA ARG A 92 7.16 -1.67 10.85
C ARG A 92 7.64 -3.08 11.15
N ARG A 93 6.98 -4.10 10.60
CA ARG A 93 7.39 -5.51 10.79
C ARG A 93 8.80 -5.76 10.26
N LEU A 94 9.08 -5.34 9.03
CA LEU A 94 10.37 -5.57 8.38
C LEU A 94 11.49 -4.79 9.08
N ALA A 95 11.21 -3.58 9.58
CA ALA A 95 12.15 -2.84 10.40
C ALA A 95 12.45 -3.53 11.74
N ALA A 96 11.45 -4.17 12.36
CA ALA A 96 11.64 -4.93 13.60
C ALA A 96 12.42 -6.23 13.38
N SER A 97 12.27 -6.88 12.23
CA SER A 97 13.02 -8.10 11.87
C SER A 97 14.49 -7.86 11.52
N LYS A 98 14.95 -6.61 11.50
CA LYS A 98 16.35 -6.24 11.27
C LYS A 98 17.19 -6.14 12.57
N ARG A 99 16.57 -6.42 13.73
CA ARG A 99 17.23 -6.61 15.03
C ARG A 99 17.33 -8.10 15.31
#